data_AF-A0AAU6BDF7-F1
#
_entry.id   AF-A0AAU6BDF7-F1
#
_cell.length_a   1.000
_cell.length_b   1.000
_cell.length_c   1.000
_cell.angle_alpha   90.00
_cell.angle_beta   90.00
_cell.angle_gamma   90.00
#
_symmetry.space_group_name_H-M   'P 1'
#
loop_
_entity.id
_entity.type
_entity.pdbx_description
1 polymer ?
#
loop_
_entity_poly.entity_id
_entity_poly.type
_entity_poly.pdbx_seq_one_letter_code
_entity_poly.pdbx_strand_id
1 'polypeptide(L)' 'MEEITYADPAVAEGIAAIRAGSPFVYGLTNYVVANLGANVLPAVGAGPAIGAAAS' A
#
# COMPACT_ATOMS: atom_id res chain seq x y z
N MET A 1 4.64 21.92 7.44
CA MET A 1 4.07 20.70 6.85
C MET A 1 2.62 20.69 7.29
N GLU A 2 1.69 20.68 6.34
CA GLU A 2 0.26 20.62 6.66
C GLU A 2 -0.09 19.21 7.14
N GLU A 3 -0.92 19.10 8.18
CA GLU A 3 -1.31 17.82 8.76
C GLU A 3 -2.47 17.23 7.96
N ILE A 4 -2.25 16.07 7.32
CA ILE A 4 -3.28 15.33 6.59
C ILE A 4 -3.89 14.29 7.53
N THR A 5 -5.22 14.23 7.57
CA THR A 5 -5.98 13.23 8.34
C THR A 5 -6.73 12.29 7.41
N TYR A 6 -7.24 11.18 7.92
CA TYR A 6 -8.09 10.27 7.13
C TYR A 6 -9.39 10.92 6.61
N ALA A 7 -9.83 12.02 7.22
CA ALA A 7 -11.01 12.76 6.79
C ALA A 7 -10.72 13.70 5.60
N ASP A 8 -9.45 13.86 5.21
CA ASP A 8 -9.06 14.67 4.07
C ASP A 8 -9.58 14.03 2.76
N PRO A 9 -10.33 14.78 1.92
CA PRO A 9 -10.81 14.29 0.63
C PRO A 9 -9.71 13.71 -0.26
N ALA A 10 -8.50 14.26 -0.21
CA ALA A 10 -7.37 13.78 -1.02
C ALA A 10 -6.98 12.33 -0.67
N VAL A 11 -7.18 11.90 0.58
CA VAL A 11 -6.92 10.51 1.00
C VAL A 11 -7.95 9.57 0.37
N ALA A 12 -9.23 9.93 0.40
CA ALA A 12 -10.29 9.13 -0.20
C ALA A 12 -10.12 9.02 -1.72
N GLU A 13 -9.78 10.12 -2.38
CA GLU A 13 -9.47 10.16 -3.82
C GLU A 13 -8.27 9.29 -4.17
N GLY A 14 -7.19 9.36 -3.39
CA GLY A 14 -6.01 8.52 -3.58
C GLY A 14 -6.32 7.02 -3.45
N ILE A 15 -7.09 6.62 -2.42
CA ILE A 15 -7.52 5.22 -2.26
C ILE A 15 -8.41 4.78 -3.42
N ALA A 16 -9.34 5.62 -3.87
CA ALA A 16 -10.19 5.33 -5.01
C ALA A 16 -9.38 5.12 -6.30
N ALA A 17 -8.35 5.94 -6.53
CA ALA A 17 -7.45 5.80 -7.66
C ALA A 17 -6.66 4.48 -7.63
N ILE A 18 -6.16 4.06 -6.46
CA ILE A 18 -5.49 2.75 -6.30
C ILE A 18 -6.45 1.61 -6.64
N ARG A 19 -7.68 1.65 -6.12
CA ARG A 19 -8.69 0.62 -6.42
C ARG A 19 -9.01 0.55 -7.91
N ALA A 20 -9.24 1.70 -8.54
CA ALA A 20 -9.54 1.79 -9.96
C ALA A 20 -8.39 1.30 -10.84
N GLY A 21 -7.15 1.63 -10.47
CA GLY A 21 -5.96 1.22 -11.21
C GLY A 21 -5.49 -0.20 -10.94
N SER A 22 -5.87 -0.78 -9.80
CA SER A 22 -5.43 -2.10 -9.32
C SER A 22 -3.94 -2.36 -9.57
N PRO A 23 -3.04 -1.46 -9.13
CA PRO A 23 -1.65 -1.49 -9.53
C PRO A 23 -0.94 -2.74 -9.03
N PHE A 24 -0.02 -3.27 -9.84
CA PHE A 24 0.92 -4.30 -9.40
C PHE A 24 2.09 -3.66 -8.66
N VAL A 25 2.36 -4.13 -7.43
CA VAL A 25 3.41 -3.58 -6.56
C VAL A 25 4.45 -4.66 -6.28
N TYR A 26 5.64 -4.52 -6.88
CA TYR A 26 6.80 -5.33 -6.55
C TYR A 26 7.54 -4.73 -5.36
N GLY A 27 7.33 -5.30 -4.17
CA GLY A 27 7.88 -4.80 -2.92
C GLY A 27 9.09 -5.60 -2.47
N LEU A 28 10.27 -5.00 -2.50
CA LEU A 28 11.46 -5.50 -1.83
C LEU A 28 11.59 -4.79 -0.47
N THR A 29 11.37 -5.51 0.61
CA THR A 29 11.33 -4.91 1.95
C THR A 29 11.94 -5.84 3.00
N ASN A 30 12.05 -5.35 4.24
CA ASN A 30 12.56 -6.11 5.36
C ASN A 30 11.54 -7.15 5.86
N TYR A 31 12.02 -8.20 6.51
CA TYR A 31 11.19 -9.29 6.99
C TYR A 31 10.11 -8.86 8.01
N VAL A 32 10.33 -7.75 8.74
CA VAL A 32 9.42 -7.26 9.78
C VAL A 32 8.10 -6.79 9.18
N VAL A 33 8.15 -6.04 8.08
CA VAL A 33 6.95 -5.43 7.47
C VAL A 33 6.43 -6.16 6.23
N ALA A 34 7.11 -7.24 5.79
CA ALA A 34 6.69 -8.00 4.62
C ALA A 34 5.23 -8.49 4.72
N ASN A 35 4.86 -9.06 5.87
CA ASN A 35 3.48 -9.51 6.12
C ASN A 35 2.48 -8.35 6.20
N LEU A 36 2.87 -7.21 6.76
CA LEU A 36 2.00 -6.03 6.79
C LEU A 36 1.72 -5.54 5.37
N GLY A 37 2.77 -5.38 4.55
CA GLY A 37 2.63 -4.95 3.16
C GLY A 37 1.77 -5.90 2.33
N ALA A 38 1.95 -7.22 2.51
CA ALA A 38 1.16 -8.24 1.83
C ALA A 38 -0.35 -8.20 2.17
N ASN A 39 -0.74 -7.60 3.30
CA ASN A 39 -2.15 -7.45 3.69
C ASN A 39 -2.71 -6.06 3.37
N VAL A 40 -1.94 -5.00 3.59
CA VAL A 40 -2.39 -3.62 3.36
C VAL A 40 -2.61 -3.36 1.86
N LEU A 41 -1.70 -3.84 1.00
CA LEU A 41 -1.79 -3.60 -0.44
C LEU A 41 -3.08 -4.18 -1.06
N PRO A 42 -3.47 -5.44 -0.79
CA PRO A 42 -4.77 -5.95 -1.22
C PRO A 42 -5.96 -5.21 -0.60
N ALA A 43 -5.87 -4.78 0.67
CA ALA A 43 -6.96 -4.05 1.32
C ALA A 43 -7.30 -2.71 0.64
N VAL A 44 -6.30 -2.07 0.03
CA VAL A 44 -6.48 -0.85 -0.76
C VAL A 44 -6.69 -1.12 -2.25
N GLY A 45 -6.70 -2.37 -2.70
CA GLY A 45 -7.00 -2.78 -4.08
C GLY A 45 -5.79 -3.00 -4.99
N ALA A 46 -4.57 -3.02 -4.45
CA ALA A 46 -3.36 -3.31 -5.21
C ALA A 46 -3.02 -4.82 -5.23
N GLY A 47 -2.30 -5.26 -6.26
CA GLY A 47 -1.78 -6.63 -6.39
C GLY A 47 -0.31 -6.70 -5.96
N PRO A 48 0.04 -7.29 -4.81
CA PRO A 48 1.43 -7.31 -4.35
C PRO A 48 2.22 -8.54 -4.84
N ALA A 49 3.51 -8.34 -5.08
CA ALA A 49 4.54 -9.38 -5.09
C ALA A 49 5.66 -8.95 -4.14
N ILE A 50 5.71 -9.55 -2.94
CA ILE A 50 6.61 -9.13 -1.87
C ILE A 50 7.76 -10.13 -1.69
N GLY A 51 8.98 -9.64 -1.81
CA GLY A 51 10.20 -10.35 -1.43
C GLY A 51 10.73 -9.81 -0.11
N ALA A 52 10.83 -10.66 0.91
CA ALA A 52 11.56 -10.33 2.13
C ALA A 52 13.05 -10.59 1.90
N ALA A 53 13.88 -9.55 2.01
CA ALA A 53 15.32 -9.76 2.07
C ALA A 53 15.67 -10.43 3.40
N ALA A 54 16.15 -11.68 3.35
CA ALA A 54 16.69 -12.38 4.51
C ALA A 54 18.11 -11.87 4.75
N SER A 55 18.32 -11.19 5.88
CA SER A 55 19.63 -10.79 6.41
C SER A 55 20.20 -11.89 7.29
#